data_AF-A0A535B2K0-F1
#
_entry.id   AF-A0A535B2K0-F1
#
_cell.length_a   1.000
_cell.length_b   1.000
_cell.length_c   1.000
_cell.angle_alpha   90.00
_cell.angle_beta   90.00
_cell.angle_gamma   90.00
#
_symmetry.space_group_name_H-M   'P 1'
#
loop_
_entity.id
_entity.type
_entity.pdbx_description
1 polymer ?
#
loop_
_entity_poly.entity_id
_entity_poly.type
_entity_poly.pdbx_seq_one_letter_code
_entity_poly.pdbx_strand_id
1 'polypeptide(L)'
;MITIQTSNTPRLRSLNRPRRITVEAGEADEIIAVHFSGRPIAVESVVETWRIDDEWWREKAISRQYWRVVLEDGRVADVYRDLATGKWWRQAY
;
A
#
# COMPACT_ATOMS: atom_id res chain seq x y z
N MET A 1 7.83 48.24 10.20
CA MET A 1 7.04 47.11 10.71
C MET A 1 6.21 46.59 9.53
N ILE A 2 6.47 45.38 9.03
CA ILE A 2 5.73 44.81 7.90
C ILE A 2 5.01 43.56 8.39
N THR A 3 3.67 43.62 8.37
CA THR A 3 2.76 42.55 8.76
C THR A 3 2.62 41.57 7.61
N ILE A 4 3.04 40.31 7.81
CA ILE A 4 2.87 39.26 6.80
C ILE A 4 1.47 38.66 6.95
N GLN A 5 0.61 38.87 5.95
CA GLN A 5 -0.73 38.29 5.90
C GLN A 5 -0.64 36.78 5.62
N THR A 6 -1.49 36.04 6.32
CA THR A 6 -1.64 34.58 6.36
C THR A 6 -1.86 33.99 4.96
N SER A 7 -0.95 33.14 4.48
CA SER A 7 -1.16 32.39 3.24
C SER A 7 -2.03 31.15 3.49
N ASN A 8 -3.16 31.15 2.77
CA ASN A 8 -4.12 30.08 2.60
C ASN A 8 -3.44 28.71 2.41
N THR A 9 -3.53 27.81 3.40
CA THR A 9 -3.00 26.45 3.27
C THR A 9 -3.87 25.67 2.27
N PRO A 10 -3.31 25.17 1.15
CA PRO A 10 -4.08 24.32 0.26
C PRO A 10 -4.57 23.11 1.05
N ARG A 11 -5.88 22.82 0.98
CA ARG A 11 -6.45 21.59 1.52
C ARG A 11 -5.73 20.42 0.83
N LEU A 12 -4.77 19.80 1.51
CA LEU A 12 -4.12 18.57 1.07
C LEU A 12 -5.22 17.53 0.84
N ARG A 13 -5.67 17.38 -0.41
CA ARG A 13 -6.32 16.13 -0.81
C ARG A 13 -5.26 15.07 -0.57
N SER A 14 -5.53 14.14 0.34
CA SER A 14 -4.71 12.93 0.46
C SER A 14 -4.86 12.16 -0.85
N LEU A 15 -4.00 12.46 -1.81
CA LEU A 15 -4.10 11.98 -3.18
C LEU A 15 -3.88 10.46 -3.24
N ASN A 16 -3.19 9.92 -2.23
CA ASN A 16 -2.76 8.55 -2.17
C ASN A 16 -3.20 7.86 -0.86
N ARG A 17 -4.52 7.76 -0.62
CA ARG A 17 -5.02 6.90 0.47
C ARG A 17 -4.93 5.44 0.02
N PRO A 18 -4.24 4.58 0.79
CA PRO A 18 -4.26 3.15 0.54
C PRO A 18 -5.70 2.65 0.51
N ARG A 19 -6.02 1.77 -0.45
CA ARG A 19 -7.34 1.13 -0.52
C ARG A 19 -7.22 -0.30 -0.02
N ARG A 20 -8.15 -0.73 0.83
CA ARG A 20 -8.21 -2.12 1.29
C ARG A 20 -8.48 -3.03 0.09
N ILE A 21 -7.74 -4.12 0.01
CA ILE A 21 -7.90 -5.14 -1.03
C ILE A 21 -7.93 -6.54 -0.40
N THR A 22 -8.39 -7.51 -1.18
CA THR A 22 -8.17 -8.92 -0.89
C THR A 22 -7.02 -9.39 -1.73
N VAL A 23 -6.11 -10.14 -1.12
CA VAL A 23 -5.03 -10.85 -1.79
C VAL A 23 -5.27 -12.32 -1.56
N GLU A 24 -5.21 -13.09 -2.64
CA GLU A 24 -5.10 -14.53 -2.54
C GLU A 24 -3.62 -14.86 -2.41
N ALA A 25 -3.28 -15.60 -1.37
CA ALA A 25 -1.92 -16.04 -1.11
C ALA A 25 -1.80 -17.55 -1.37
N GLY A 26 -0.74 -17.95 -2.05
CA GLY A 26 -0.35 -19.35 -2.25
C GLY A 26 0.39 -19.92 -1.04
N GLU A 27 1.11 -21.01 -1.27
CA GLU A 27 2.01 -21.56 -0.26
C GLU A 27 3.16 -20.56 0.03
N ALA A 28 3.65 -20.54 1.28
CA ALA A 28 4.78 -19.68 1.69
C ALA A 28 4.60 -18.15 1.48
N ASP A 29 3.39 -17.61 1.66
CA ASP A 29 3.07 -16.18 1.51
C ASP A 29 3.29 -15.64 0.07
N GLU A 30 3.28 -16.50 -0.96
CA GLU A 30 3.30 -16.07 -2.36
C GLU A 30 2.01 -15.33 -2.72
N ILE A 31 2.12 -14.20 -3.43
CA ILE A 31 0.94 -13.43 -3.88
C ILE A 31 0.48 -14.00 -5.23
N ILE A 32 -0.64 -14.73 -5.24
CA ILE A 32 -1.14 -15.38 -6.46
C ILE A 32 -2.16 -14.51 -7.22
N ALA A 33 -2.97 -13.72 -6.51
CA ALA A 33 -3.93 -12.83 -7.14
C ALA A 33 -4.29 -11.63 -6.26
N VAL A 34 -4.65 -10.51 -6.91
CA VAL A 34 -5.10 -9.29 -6.25
C VAL A 34 -6.51 -8.93 -6.73
N HIS A 35 -7.40 -8.65 -5.79
CA HIS A 35 -8.78 -8.27 -6.09
C HIS A 35 -8.92 -6.77 -6.33
N PHE A 36 -9.17 -6.37 -7.58
CA PHE A 36 -9.46 -4.99 -7.96
C PHE A 36 -10.95 -4.80 -8.21
N SER A 37 -11.57 -3.88 -7.46
CA SER A 37 -13.02 -3.60 -7.56
C SER A 37 -13.89 -4.87 -7.47
N GLY A 38 -13.46 -5.85 -6.68
CA GLY A 38 -14.14 -7.14 -6.49
C GLY A 38 -13.88 -8.20 -7.57
N ARG A 39 -12.96 -7.95 -8.52
CA ARG A 39 -12.54 -8.95 -9.51
C ARG A 39 -11.11 -9.40 -9.24
N PRO A 40 -10.82 -10.72 -9.20
CA PRO A 40 -9.47 -11.22 -9.08
C PRO A 40 -8.70 -10.96 -10.37
N ILE A 41 -7.43 -10.61 -10.24
CA ILE A 41 -6.46 -10.53 -11.33
C ILE A 41 -5.22 -11.25 -10.83
N ALA A 42 -4.77 -12.27 -11.57
CA ALA A 42 -3.61 -13.03 -11.18
C ALA A 42 -2.34 -12.17 -11.26
N VAL A 43 -1.41 -12.49 -10.38
CA VAL A 43 -0.07 -11.91 -10.36
C VAL A 43 0.78 -12.72 -11.32
N GLU A 44 1.32 -12.05 -12.34
CA GLU A 44 2.26 -12.64 -13.28
C GLU A 44 3.65 -12.74 -12.64
N SER A 45 4.09 -11.71 -11.93
CA SER A 45 5.39 -11.72 -11.23
C SER A 45 5.46 -10.71 -10.09
N VAL A 46 6.33 -10.98 -9.12
CA VAL A 46 6.75 -10.02 -8.09
C VAL A 46 8.08 -9.41 -8.54
N VAL A 47 8.11 -8.09 -8.69
CA VAL A 47 9.29 -7.36 -9.18
C VAL A 47 10.17 -6.88 -8.02
N GLU A 48 9.55 -6.52 -6.90
CA GLU A 48 10.25 -5.96 -5.76
C GLU A 48 9.51 -6.30 -4.46
N THR A 49 10.26 -6.54 -3.39
CA THR A 49 9.74 -6.81 -2.06
C THR A 49 10.53 -5.98 -1.04
N TRP A 50 9.83 -5.23 -0.19
CA TRP A 50 10.46 -4.39 0.82
C TRP A 50 9.64 -4.34 2.09
N ARG A 51 10.30 -4.06 3.22
CA ARG A 51 9.67 -3.97 4.53
C ARG A 51 9.90 -2.59 5.12
N ILE A 52 8.85 -2.05 5.74
CA ILE A 52 8.93 -0.83 6.53
C ILE A 52 8.55 -1.19 7.95
N ASP A 53 9.50 -1.02 8.86
CA ASP A 53 9.26 -0.94 10.29
C ASP A 53 9.54 0.50 10.71
N ASP A 54 8.51 1.20 11.18
CA ASP A 54 8.57 2.60 11.58
C ASP A 54 7.82 2.80 12.89
N GLU A 55 8.07 3.92 13.56
CA GLU A 55 7.46 4.28 14.83
C GLU A 55 7.57 3.18 15.92
N TRP A 56 8.63 2.38 15.88
CA TRP A 56 8.87 1.30 16.85
C TRP A 56 9.04 1.79 18.30
N TRP A 57 9.25 3.10 18.49
CA TRP A 57 9.27 3.78 19.78
C TRP A 57 7.88 4.21 20.30
N ARG A 58 6.82 4.02 19.52
CA ARG A 58 5.43 4.27 19.93
C ARG A 58 4.75 2.96 20.34
N GLU A 59 3.69 3.06 21.14
CA GLU A 59 2.87 1.91 21.53
C GLU A 59 2.26 1.15 20.33
N LYS A 60 2.06 1.83 19.19
CA LYS A 60 1.62 1.23 17.93
C LYS A 60 2.72 1.37 16.89
N ALA A 61 3.65 0.41 16.87
CA ALA A 61 4.64 0.32 15.80
C ALA A 61 3.96 0.10 14.44
N ILE A 62 4.48 0.76 13.41
CA ILE A 62 4.09 0.52 12.03
C ILE A 62 4.99 -0.57 11.48
N SER A 63 4.42 -1.71 11.10
CA SER A 63 5.15 -2.79 10.45
C SER A 63 4.38 -3.25 9.22
N ARG A 64 4.98 -3.08 8.04
CA ARG A 64 4.34 -3.35 6.74
C ARG A 64 5.30 -4.09 5.82
N GLN A 65 4.83 -5.19 5.26
CA GLN A 65 5.51 -5.89 4.19
C GLN A 65 4.87 -5.46 2.86
N TYR A 66 5.69 -4.98 1.93
CA TYR A 66 5.27 -4.51 0.62
C TYR A 66 5.78 -5.43 -0.49
N TRP A 67 5.00 -5.48 -1.56
CA TRP A 67 5.32 -6.13 -2.82
C TRP A 67 4.89 -5.24 -3.98
N ARG A 68 5.77 -5.12 -4.98
CA ARG A 68 5.44 -4.60 -6.30
C ARG A 68 5.17 -5.77 -7.21
N VAL A 69 3.95 -5.85 -7.74
CA VAL A 69 3.50 -6.96 -8.58
C VAL A 69 3.17 -6.48 -9.99
N VAL A 70 3.51 -7.29 -10.98
CA VAL A 70 2.97 -7.21 -12.34
C VAL A 70 1.77 -8.15 -12.39
N LEU A 71 0.64 -7.63 -12.85
CA LEU A 71 -0.59 -8.38 -13.04
C LEU A 71 -0.66 -8.92 -14.46
N GLU A 72 -1.39 -10.01 -14.68
CA GLU A 72 -1.55 -10.62 -16.01
C GLU A 72 -2.11 -9.67 -17.09
N ASP A 73 -2.75 -8.57 -16.70
CA ASP A 73 -3.23 -7.54 -17.64
C ASP A 73 -2.20 -6.43 -17.93
N GLY A 74 -0.95 -6.64 -17.53
CA GLY A 74 0.19 -5.75 -17.78
C GLY A 74 0.28 -4.56 -16.81
N ARG A 75 -0.63 -4.41 -15.85
CA ARG A 75 -0.57 -3.34 -14.85
C ARG A 75 0.42 -3.67 -13.73
N VAL A 76 1.04 -2.63 -13.19
CA VAL A 76 1.88 -2.71 -11.98
C VAL A 76 1.12 -2.17 -10.79
N ALA A 77 1.20 -2.85 -9.65
CA ALA A 77 0.60 -2.41 -8.40
C ALA A 77 1.53 -2.61 -7.21
N ASP A 78 1.51 -1.64 -6.30
CA ASP A 78 2.16 -1.75 -5.00
C ASP A 78 1.11 -2.18 -3.97
N VAL A 79 1.30 -3.34 -3.38
CA VAL A 79 0.43 -3.93 -2.35
C VAL A 79 1.21 -4.15 -1.08
N TYR A 80 0.55 -4.05 0.07
CA TYR A 80 1.18 -4.34 1.35
C TYR A 80 0.25 -5.04 2.32
N ARG A 81 0.86 -5.87 3.16
CA ARG A 81 0.25 -6.47 4.34
C ARG A 81 0.71 -5.68 5.55
N ASP A 82 -0.24 -5.11 6.27
CA ASP A 82 0.00 -4.57 7.59
C ASP A 82 0.25 -5.74 8.56
N LEU A 83 1.46 -5.86 9.10
CA LEU A 83 1.88 -7.01 9.90
C LEU A 83 1.29 -6.97 11.32
N ALA A 84 0.84 -5.81 11.80
CA ALA A 84 0.18 -5.68 13.09
C ALA A 84 -1.28 -6.16 13.04
N THR A 85 -1.96 -5.95 11.90
CA THR A 85 -3.39 -6.27 11.74
C THR A 85 -3.67 -7.43 10.78
N GLY A 86 -2.67 -7.88 10.03
CA GLY A 86 -2.78 -8.87 8.97
C GLY A 86 -3.53 -8.40 7.71
N LYS A 87 -3.95 -7.12 7.65
CA LYS A 87 -4.82 -6.60 6.58
C LYS A 87 -4.03 -6.20 5.33
N TRP A 88 -4.63 -6.41 4.18
CA TRP A 88 -4.06 -6.08 2.87
C TRP A 88 -4.57 -4.76 2.30
N TRP A 89 -3.65 -4.05 1.65
CA TRP A 89 -3.88 -2.73 1.10
C TRP A 89 -3.12 -2.56 -0.21
N ARG A 90 -3.66 -1.74 -1.11
CA ARG A 90 -2.94 -1.24 -2.28
C ARG A 90 -2.64 0.24 -2.12
N GLN A 91 -1.49 0.66 -2.61
CA GLN A 91 -1.10 2.07 -2.69
C GLN A 91 -1.10 2.50 -4.16
N ALA A 92 -1.74 3.62 -4.47
CA ALA A 92 -1.81 4.16 -5.82
C ALA A 92 -0.85 5.34 -5.90
N TYR A 93 0.36 5.12 -6.43
CA TYR A 93 1.32 6.19 -6.64
C TYR A 93 0.84 7.23 -7.65
#